data_AF-A0AA35NUP4-F1
#
_entry.id   AF-A0AA35NUP4-F1
#
_cell.length_a   1.000
_cell.length_b   1.000
_cell.length_c   1.000
_cell.angle_alpha   90.00
_cell.angle_beta   90.00
_cell.angle_gamma   90.00
#
_symmetry.space_group_name_H-M   'P 1'
#
loop_
_entity.id
_entity.type
_entity.pdbx_description
1 polymer ?
#
loop_
_entity_poly.entity_id
_entity_poly.type
_entity_poly.pdbx_seq_one_letter_code
_entity_poly.pdbx_strand_id
1 'polypeptide(L)'
;MTSNVFAGVKIDPKSLVKTLDIDVRSISSAIKGEDEKVLLPKKEKMKLRKERWLQKIENIKLAKQQQKAEAKRKATPVVGDLHPLMDALPELSDMVAASKFCRHPKTPAKKMLLTNFCQMKSTQKRQVLMQEVAQFHKTISDPLFKASPLTVLGEHLSKRLQLEREGKPF
;
A
#
# COMPACT_ATOMS: atom_id res chain seq x y z
N MET A 1 7.33 -27.92 62.45
CA MET A 1 5.94 -27.54 62.12
C MET A 1 5.81 -27.43 60.61
N THR A 2 5.27 -28.45 59.94
CA THR A 2 4.99 -28.42 58.49
C THR A 2 3.55 -28.85 58.26
N SER A 3 2.61 -27.94 58.51
CA SER A 3 1.20 -28.16 58.19
C SER A 3 1.01 -28.09 56.67
N ASN A 4 0.48 -29.15 56.08
CA ASN A 4 0.27 -29.25 54.64
C ASN A 4 -0.86 -28.28 54.21
N VAL A 5 -0.51 -27.25 53.45
CA VAL A 5 -1.35 -26.09 53.11
C VAL A 5 -2.63 -26.47 52.36
N PHE A 6 -2.67 -27.66 51.74
CA PHE A 6 -3.78 -28.10 50.89
C PHE A 6 -4.66 -29.19 51.51
N ALA A 7 -4.49 -29.51 52.80
CA ALA A 7 -5.13 -30.67 53.44
C ALA A 7 -6.68 -30.65 53.49
N GLY A 8 -7.34 -29.56 53.06
CA GLY A 8 -8.81 -29.46 53.01
C GLY A 8 -9.38 -29.05 51.66
N VAL A 9 -8.56 -28.92 50.61
CA VAL A 9 -9.04 -28.38 49.33
C VAL A 9 -9.61 -29.51 48.47
N LYS A 10 -10.93 -29.54 48.31
CA LYS A 10 -11.62 -30.42 47.36
C LYS A 10 -11.77 -29.70 46.01
N ILE A 11 -10.94 -30.06 45.04
CA ILE A 11 -11.02 -29.55 43.67
C ILE A 11 -11.85 -30.51 42.85
N ASP A 12 -12.99 -30.05 42.34
CA ASP A 12 -13.81 -30.87 41.45
C ASP A 12 -13.17 -30.98 40.06
N PRO A 13 -13.07 -32.19 39.48
CA PRO A 13 -12.39 -32.38 38.19
C PRO A 13 -13.09 -31.63 37.04
N LYS A 14 -14.39 -31.39 37.18
CA LYS A 14 -15.19 -30.64 36.19
C LYS A 14 -14.85 -29.15 36.17
N SER A 15 -14.39 -28.55 37.27
CA SER A 15 -13.99 -27.14 37.31
C SER A 15 -12.61 -26.88 36.72
N LEU A 16 -11.83 -27.94 36.44
CA LEU A 16 -10.52 -27.83 35.83
C LEU A 16 -10.58 -27.60 34.31
N VAL A 17 -11.74 -27.86 33.69
CA VAL A 17 -11.98 -27.61 32.27
C VAL A 17 -12.45 -26.17 32.09
N LYS A 18 -11.52 -25.21 32.23
CA LYS A 18 -11.75 -23.84 31.77
C LYS A 18 -11.63 -23.81 30.24
N THR A 19 -12.76 -23.75 29.53
CA THR A 19 -12.77 -23.31 28.14
C THR A 19 -12.52 -21.81 28.14
N LEU A 20 -11.30 -21.41 27.78
CA LEU A 20 -10.99 -20.01 27.56
C LEU A 20 -11.67 -19.57 26.27
N ASP A 21 -12.47 -18.51 26.33
CA ASP A 21 -12.99 -17.87 25.13
C ASP A 21 -11.80 -17.41 24.29
N ILE A 22 -11.72 -17.93 23.07
CA ILE A 22 -10.63 -17.65 22.15
C ILE A 22 -10.75 -16.19 21.76
N ASP A 23 -9.89 -15.36 22.34
CA ASP A 23 -9.79 -13.94 22.04
C ASP A 23 -9.58 -13.77 20.53
N VAL A 24 -10.56 -13.16 19.86
CA VAL A 24 -10.65 -13.02 18.40
C VAL A 24 -9.40 -12.33 17.82
N ARG A 25 -8.66 -11.59 18.65
CA ARG A 25 -7.38 -10.97 18.32
C ARG A 25 -6.25 -11.98 18.02
N SER A 26 -6.35 -13.22 18.51
CA SER A 26 -5.34 -14.27 18.29
C SER A 26 -5.51 -15.03 16.96
N ILE A 27 -6.69 -14.95 16.34
CA ILE A 27 -7.00 -15.63 15.06
C ILE A 27 -6.13 -15.09 13.91
N SER A 28 -5.69 -13.84 13.97
CA SER A 28 -4.79 -13.25 12.97
C SER A 28 -3.44 -13.98 12.86
N SER A 29 -3.00 -14.68 13.92
CA SER A 29 -1.79 -15.51 13.88
C SER A 29 -2.03 -16.93 13.35
N ALA A 30 -3.28 -17.40 13.35
CA ALA A 30 -3.66 -18.72 12.84
C ALA A 30 -3.92 -18.72 11.31
N ILE A 31 -4.44 -17.61 10.76
CA ILE A 31 -4.82 -17.53 9.33
C ILE A 31 -3.58 -17.56 8.39
N LYS A 32 -2.39 -17.18 8.86
CA LYS A 32 -1.16 -17.22 8.04
C LYS A 32 -0.51 -18.61 7.96
N GLY A 33 -1.25 -19.66 8.32
CA GLY A 33 -0.80 -21.04 8.32
C GLY A 33 -1.90 -22.01 7.91
N GLU A 34 -2.77 -21.63 6.97
CA GLU A 34 -3.67 -22.54 6.24
C GLU A 34 -2.89 -23.33 5.17
N ASP A 35 -1.72 -23.84 5.55
CA ASP A 35 -1.34 -25.14 5.04
C ASP A 35 -2.14 -26.08 5.92
N GLU A 36 -3.11 -26.82 5.35
CA GLU A 36 -3.65 -28.02 5.99
C GLU A 36 -2.50 -28.68 6.76
N LYS A 37 -2.72 -29.14 8.00
CA LYS A 37 -1.65 -29.83 8.75
C LYS A 37 -1.34 -31.15 8.05
N VAL A 38 -0.68 -31.09 6.90
CA VAL A 38 -0.12 -32.19 6.16
C VAL A 38 0.80 -32.83 7.18
N LEU A 39 0.44 -34.04 7.59
CA LEU A 39 1.20 -34.81 8.55
C LEU A 39 2.50 -35.26 7.87
N LEU A 40 3.41 -34.31 7.66
CA LEU A 40 4.68 -34.57 7.01
C LEU A 40 5.48 -35.55 7.89
N PRO A 41 6.15 -36.54 7.28
CA PRO A 41 7.03 -37.44 8.00
C PRO A 41 8.13 -36.65 8.75
N LYS A 42 8.59 -37.20 9.88
CA LYS A 42 9.63 -36.57 10.74
C LYS A 42 10.86 -36.14 9.95
N LYS A 43 11.25 -36.91 8.93
CA LYS A 43 12.37 -36.62 8.04
C LYS A 43 12.18 -35.30 7.27
N GLU A 44 11.01 -35.08 6.68
CA GLU A 44 10.70 -33.86 5.94
C GLU A 44 10.59 -32.66 6.87
N LYS A 45 9.98 -32.83 8.05
CA LYS A 45 9.95 -31.78 9.09
C LYS A 45 11.35 -31.35 9.51
N MET A 46 12.29 -32.27 9.66
CA MET A 46 13.69 -31.95 9.97
C MET A 46 14.39 -31.22 8.81
N LYS A 47 14.14 -31.61 7.55
CA LYS A 47 14.67 -30.91 6.38
C LYS A 47 14.16 -29.47 6.30
N LEU A 48 12.85 -29.26 6.42
CA LEU A 48 12.24 -27.93 6.41
C LEU A 48 12.77 -27.04 7.54
N ARG A 49 12.99 -27.59 8.73
CA ARG A 49 13.61 -26.85 9.83
C ARG A 49 15.02 -26.38 9.48
N LYS A 50 15.83 -27.26 8.91
CA LYS A 50 17.19 -26.92 8.46
C LYS A 50 17.16 -25.86 7.35
N GLU A 51 16.29 -26.00 6.38
CA GLU A 51 16.15 -25.07 5.27
C GLU A 51 15.69 -23.68 5.73
N ARG A 52 14.64 -23.60 6.55
CA ARG A 52 14.20 -22.33 7.16
C ARG A 52 15.30 -21.68 7.99
N TRP A 53 16.13 -22.47 8.68
CA TRP A 53 17.27 -21.96 9.42
C TRP A 53 18.36 -21.38 8.51
N LEU A 54 18.70 -22.08 7.41
CA LEU A 54 19.67 -21.61 6.43
C LEU A 54 19.17 -20.33 5.73
N GLN A 55 17.92 -20.32 5.27
CA GLN A 55 17.27 -19.15 4.70
C GLN A 55 17.32 -17.95 5.64
N LYS A 56 17.05 -18.16 6.94
CA LYS A 56 17.16 -17.10 7.95
C LYS A 56 18.59 -16.53 8.05
N ILE A 57 19.60 -17.40 8.02
CA ILE A 57 21.00 -16.96 8.04
C ILE A 57 21.35 -16.16 6.79
N GLU A 58 20.94 -16.63 5.62
CA GLU A 58 21.18 -15.96 4.33
C GLU A 58 20.52 -14.57 4.29
N ASN A 59 19.26 -14.47 4.71
CA ASN A 59 18.54 -13.21 4.79
C ASN A 59 19.24 -12.21 5.73
N ILE A 60 19.75 -12.66 6.88
CA ILE A 60 20.51 -11.80 7.80
C ILE A 60 21.82 -11.33 7.17
N LYS A 61 22.52 -12.19 6.43
CA LYS A 61 23.77 -11.82 5.72
C LYS A 61 23.48 -10.78 4.65
N LEU A 62 22.44 -11.00 3.85
CA LEU A 62 22.01 -10.10 2.78
C LEU A 62 21.63 -8.73 3.35
N ALA A 63 20.80 -8.68 4.39
CA ALA A 63 20.41 -7.43 5.06
C ALA A 63 21.63 -6.66 5.60
N LYS A 64 22.59 -7.36 6.22
CA LYS A 64 23.85 -6.73 6.68
C LYS A 64 24.70 -6.20 5.52
N GLN A 65 24.73 -6.89 4.39
CA GLN A 65 25.48 -6.44 3.21
C GLN A 65 24.83 -5.19 2.61
N GLN A 66 23.51 -5.17 2.47
CA GLN A 66 22.76 -4.00 2.02
C GLN A 66 22.99 -2.80 2.93
N GLN A 67 22.89 -2.97 4.26
CA GLN A 67 23.14 -1.90 5.22
C GLN A 67 24.55 -1.30 5.08
N LYS A 68 25.57 -2.15 4.89
CA LYS A 68 26.94 -1.68 4.66
C LYS A 68 27.08 -0.93 3.34
N ALA A 69 26.45 -1.41 2.28
CA ALA A 69 26.46 -0.75 0.96
C ALA A 69 25.75 0.61 1.03
N GLU A 70 24.59 0.69 1.69
CA GLU A 70 23.84 1.92 1.90
C GLU A 70 24.64 2.94 2.72
N ALA A 71 25.32 2.51 3.79
CA ALA A 71 26.18 3.40 4.58
C ALA A 71 27.34 3.98 3.75
N LYS A 72 27.97 3.17 2.88
CA LYS A 72 29.02 3.65 1.96
C LYS A 72 28.48 4.67 0.95
N ARG A 73 27.29 4.41 0.39
CA ARG A 73 26.61 5.33 -0.54
C ARG A 73 26.24 6.64 0.15
N LYS A 74 25.71 6.59 1.38
CA LYS A 74 25.39 7.81 2.16
C LYS A 74 26.63 8.61 2.52
N ALA A 75 27.75 7.95 2.80
CA ALA A 75 29.01 8.62 3.16
C ALA A 75 29.73 9.25 1.95
N THR A 76 29.52 8.70 0.75
CA THR A 76 30.15 9.21 -0.47
C THR A 76 29.12 10.07 -1.20
N PRO A 77 29.27 11.40 -1.32
CA PRO A 77 28.35 12.22 -2.10
C PRO A 77 28.55 11.93 -3.59
N VAL A 78 27.96 10.84 -4.08
CA VAL A 78 28.00 10.42 -5.48
C VAL A 78 26.82 11.09 -6.17
N VAL A 79 27.11 12.16 -6.92
CA VAL A 79 26.13 12.77 -7.82
C VAL A 79 25.74 11.72 -8.87
N GLY A 80 24.48 11.28 -8.86
CA GLY A 80 23.94 10.35 -9.85
C GLY A 80 23.80 8.89 -9.42
N ASP A 81 23.86 8.55 -8.13
CA ASP A 81 23.49 7.18 -7.68
C ASP A 81 21.98 6.95 -7.89
N LEU A 82 21.64 5.96 -8.72
CA LEU A 82 20.25 5.60 -9.02
C LEU A 82 19.68 4.55 -8.04
N HIS A 83 20.51 3.95 -7.18
CA HIS A 83 20.04 2.94 -6.23
C HIS A 83 18.93 3.43 -5.29
N PRO A 84 18.95 4.66 -4.76
CA PRO A 84 17.85 5.15 -3.93
C PRO A 84 16.49 5.14 -4.64
N LEU A 85 16.48 5.33 -5.97
CA LEU A 85 15.25 5.26 -6.76
C LEU A 85 14.76 3.83 -6.91
N MET A 86 15.67 2.86 -7.05
CA MET A 86 15.33 1.45 -7.16
C MET A 86 14.84 0.88 -5.83
N ASP A 87 15.50 1.22 -4.72
CA ASP A 87 15.15 0.76 -3.38
C ASP A 87 13.80 1.35 -2.89
N ALA A 88 13.37 2.49 -3.45
CA ALA A 88 12.07 3.10 -3.18
C ALA A 88 10.90 2.43 -3.92
N LEU A 89 11.17 1.46 -4.81
CA LEU A 89 10.11 0.74 -5.54
C LEU A 89 9.59 -0.45 -4.71
N PRO A 90 8.27 -0.71 -4.72
CA PRO A 90 7.71 -1.92 -4.10
C PRO A 90 8.25 -3.20 -4.72
N GLU A 91 8.48 -4.23 -3.90
CA GLU A 91 8.78 -5.57 -4.42
C GLU A 91 7.52 -6.20 -5.05
N LEU A 92 7.72 -7.11 -6.01
CA LEU A 92 6.61 -7.79 -6.69
C LEU A 92 5.73 -8.60 -5.71
N SER A 93 6.33 -9.15 -4.66
CA SER A 93 5.67 -9.79 -3.52
C SER A 93 4.69 -8.84 -2.82
N ASP A 94 5.12 -7.61 -2.58
CA ASP A 94 4.31 -6.57 -1.94
C ASP A 94 3.18 -6.10 -2.85
N MET A 95 3.39 -6.00 -4.17
CA MET A 95 2.33 -5.69 -5.13
C MET A 95 1.25 -6.78 -5.16
N VAL A 96 1.66 -8.05 -5.11
CA VAL A 96 0.74 -9.20 -5.07
C VAL A 96 0.03 -9.30 -3.72
N ALA A 97 0.67 -8.90 -2.61
CA ALA A 97 0.02 -8.83 -1.31
C ALA A 97 -0.96 -7.65 -1.23
N ALA A 98 -0.56 -6.46 -1.69
CA ALA A 98 -1.40 -5.27 -1.72
C ALA A 98 -2.64 -5.47 -2.59
N SER A 99 -2.56 -6.18 -3.72
CA SER A 99 -3.75 -6.50 -4.53
C SER A 99 -4.77 -7.39 -3.81
N LYS A 100 -4.33 -8.21 -2.85
CA LYS A 100 -5.21 -9.06 -2.02
C LYS A 100 -5.89 -8.27 -0.89
N PHE A 101 -5.25 -7.20 -0.38
CA PHE A 101 -5.79 -6.37 0.70
C PHE A 101 -6.50 -5.11 0.20
N CYS A 102 -6.27 -4.69 -1.03
CA CYS A 102 -7.01 -3.60 -1.67
C CYS A 102 -8.37 -4.09 -2.19
N ARG A 103 -9.31 -4.34 -1.27
CA ARG A 103 -10.71 -4.02 -1.56
C ARG A 103 -10.86 -2.50 -1.47
N HIS A 104 -10.24 -1.78 -2.40
CA HIS A 104 -10.73 -0.43 -2.65
C HIS A 104 -12.21 -0.56 -3.03
N PRO A 105 -13.13 0.19 -2.41
CA PRO A 105 -14.40 0.39 -3.07
C PRO A 105 -14.02 0.89 -4.46
N LYS A 106 -14.47 0.17 -5.49
CA LYS A 106 -14.49 0.72 -6.84
C LYS A 106 -15.44 1.90 -6.76
N THR A 107 -14.97 3.04 -6.26
CA THR A 107 -15.52 4.30 -6.69
C THR A 107 -15.35 4.24 -8.20
N PRO A 108 -16.44 4.34 -8.98
CA PRO A 108 -16.26 4.67 -10.37
C PRO A 108 -15.69 6.09 -10.33
N ALA A 109 -14.36 6.19 -10.26
CA ALA A 109 -13.68 7.32 -10.86
C ALA A 109 -14.11 7.24 -12.32
N LYS A 110 -15.25 7.89 -12.62
CA LYS A 110 -15.59 8.29 -13.97
C LYS A 110 -14.36 9.06 -14.37
N LYS A 111 -13.52 8.42 -15.19
CA LYS A 111 -12.49 9.09 -15.95
C LYS A 111 -13.24 10.28 -16.53
N MET A 112 -13.01 11.49 -15.99
CA MET A 112 -13.35 12.68 -16.75
C MET A 112 -12.77 12.40 -18.11
N LEU A 113 -13.59 12.57 -19.14
CA LEU A 113 -13.26 12.27 -20.51
C LEU A 113 -12.18 13.25 -20.99
N LEU A 114 -11.01 13.26 -20.36
CA LEU A 114 -9.74 13.31 -21.04
C LEU A 114 -9.75 12.06 -21.92
N THR A 115 -10.44 12.19 -23.05
CA THR A 115 -10.29 11.31 -24.19
C THR A 115 -8.81 11.00 -24.27
N ASN A 116 -8.42 9.76 -23.97
CA ASN A 116 -7.03 9.47 -23.65
C ASN A 116 -6.18 9.98 -24.81
N PHE A 117 -5.45 11.09 -24.61
CA PHE A 117 -4.76 11.77 -25.70
C PHE A 117 -3.75 10.84 -26.38
N CYS A 118 -3.27 9.82 -25.66
CA CYS A 118 -2.45 8.74 -26.18
C CYS A 118 -3.16 7.86 -27.23
N GLN A 119 -4.46 7.60 -27.08
CA GLN A 119 -5.27 6.71 -27.93
C GLN A 119 -5.79 7.38 -29.21
N MET A 120 -5.76 8.71 -29.29
CA MET A 120 -6.25 9.46 -30.45
C MET A 120 -5.31 9.35 -31.66
N LYS A 121 -5.87 9.44 -32.88
CA LYS A 121 -5.07 9.61 -34.11
C LYS A 121 -4.39 10.99 -34.11
N SER A 122 -3.28 11.14 -34.83
CA SER A 122 -2.50 12.39 -34.87
C SER A 122 -3.32 13.62 -35.31
N THR A 123 -4.21 13.45 -36.29
CA THR A 123 -5.12 14.51 -36.78
C THR A 123 -6.09 14.98 -35.70
N GLN A 124 -6.64 14.04 -34.94
CA GLN A 124 -7.55 14.31 -33.84
C GLN A 124 -6.82 15.03 -32.69
N LYS A 125 -5.59 14.60 -32.36
CA LYS A 125 -4.74 15.31 -31.37
C LYS A 125 -4.51 16.77 -31.78
N ARG A 126 -4.21 17.01 -33.05
CA ARG A 126 -4.03 18.37 -33.60
C ARG A 126 -5.31 19.20 -33.46
N GLN A 127 -6.49 18.63 -33.73
CA GLN A 127 -7.77 19.33 -33.57
C GLN A 127 -8.03 19.73 -32.13
N VAL A 128 -7.82 18.81 -31.17
CA VAL A 128 -7.96 19.12 -29.73
C VAL A 128 -7.03 20.26 -29.34
N LEU A 129 -5.75 20.20 -29.75
CA LEU A 129 -4.79 21.26 -29.45
C LEU A 129 -5.21 22.62 -30.04
N MET A 130 -5.72 22.64 -31.28
CA MET A 130 -6.19 23.89 -31.90
C MET A 130 -7.40 24.47 -31.15
N GLN A 131 -8.29 23.61 -30.64
CA GLN A 131 -9.43 24.05 -29.84
C GLN A 131 -8.98 24.63 -28.49
N GLU A 132 -8.04 23.98 -27.81
CA GLU A 132 -7.44 24.47 -26.56
C GLU A 132 -6.75 25.83 -26.76
N VAL A 133 -5.96 25.95 -27.84
CA VAL A 133 -5.30 27.22 -28.21
C VAL A 133 -6.33 28.31 -28.47
N ALA A 134 -7.42 28.02 -29.18
CA ALA A 134 -8.50 28.98 -29.42
C ALA A 134 -9.19 29.42 -28.12
N GLN A 135 -9.47 28.48 -27.20
CA GLN A 135 -10.04 28.80 -25.88
C GLN A 135 -9.10 29.66 -25.03
N PHE A 136 -7.81 29.37 -25.07
CA PHE A 136 -6.79 30.16 -24.37
C PHE A 136 -6.70 31.58 -24.92
N HIS A 137 -6.64 31.74 -26.24
CA HIS A 137 -6.65 33.06 -26.87
C HIS A 137 -7.91 33.86 -26.53
N LYS A 138 -9.07 33.20 -26.47
CA LYS A 138 -10.32 33.84 -26.03
C LYS A 138 -10.17 34.38 -24.61
N THR A 139 -9.71 33.55 -23.69
CA THR A 139 -9.52 33.92 -22.27
C THR A 139 -8.55 35.09 -22.11
N ILE A 140 -7.40 35.08 -22.82
CA ILE A 140 -6.43 36.19 -22.77
C ILE A 140 -6.97 37.45 -23.42
N SER A 141 -7.83 37.32 -24.43
CA SER A 141 -8.43 38.47 -25.11
C SER A 141 -9.51 39.15 -24.27
N ASP A 142 -10.13 38.42 -23.33
CA ASP A 142 -11.19 38.94 -22.49
C ASP A 142 -10.68 40.10 -21.61
N PRO A 143 -11.37 41.27 -21.64
CA PRO A 143 -10.90 42.47 -20.94
C PRO A 143 -10.88 42.30 -19.42
N LEU A 144 -11.80 41.48 -18.88
CA LEU A 144 -11.85 41.16 -17.45
C LEU A 144 -10.60 40.40 -16.99
N PHE A 145 -10.13 39.46 -17.82
CA PHE A 145 -8.91 38.70 -17.53
C PHE A 145 -7.67 39.60 -17.64
N LYS A 146 -7.64 40.53 -18.60
CA LYS A 146 -6.54 41.52 -18.72
C LYS A 146 -6.47 42.48 -17.55
N ALA A 147 -7.62 42.93 -17.03
CA ALA A 147 -7.67 43.86 -15.92
C ALA A 147 -7.23 43.22 -14.60
N SER A 148 -7.66 41.98 -14.33
CA SER A 148 -7.36 41.29 -13.08
C SER A 148 -7.33 39.76 -13.27
N PRO A 149 -6.19 39.17 -13.69
CA PRO A 149 -6.14 37.75 -14.03
C PRO A 149 -6.28 36.83 -12.81
N LEU A 150 -5.69 37.21 -11.67
CA LEU A 150 -5.69 36.40 -10.46
C LEU A 150 -7.09 36.25 -9.83
N THR A 151 -7.91 37.30 -9.90
CA THR A 151 -9.27 37.27 -9.37
C THR A 151 -10.17 36.37 -10.19
N VAL A 152 -10.11 36.48 -11.53
CA VAL A 152 -10.88 35.63 -12.45
C VAL A 152 -10.52 34.16 -12.28
N LEU A 153 -9.23 33.84 -12.12
CA LEU A 153 -8.79 32.48 -11.81
C LEU A 153 -9.30 32.01 -10.45
N GLY A 154 -9.21 32.85 -9.41
CA GLY A 154 -9.70 32.54 -8.07
C GLY A 154 -11.21 32.24 -8.04
N GLU A 155 -12.01 33.03 -8.77
CA GLU A 155 -13.45 32.79 -8.93
C GLU A 155 -13.74 31.48 -9.66
N HIS A 156 -13.01 31.18 -10.75
CA HIS A 156 -13.17 29.93 -11.49
C HIS A 156 -12.89 28.70 -10.61
N LEU A 157 -11.79 28.74 -9.85
CA LEU A 157 -11.42 27.67 -8.91
C LEU A 157 -12.45 27.52 -7.80
N SER A 158 -12.95 28.62 -7.25
CA SER A 158 -13.98 28.60 -6.21
C SER A 158 -15.28 27.94 -6.71
N LYS A 159 -15.72 28.27 -7.93
CA LYS A 159 -16.89 27.65 -8.57
C LYS A 159 -16.68 26.15 -8.79
N ARG A 160 -15.50 25.73 -9.25
CA ARG A 160 -15.13 24.31 -9.40
C ARG A 160 -15.21 23.54 -8.08
N LEU A 161 -14.63 24.09 -7.01
CA LEU A 161 -14.64 23.47 -5.69
C LEU A 161 -16.05 23.35 -5.11
N GLN A 162 -16.94 24.32 -5.37
CA GLN A 162 -18.33 24.26 -4.94
C GLN A 162 -19.09 23.15 -5.68
N LEU A 163 -18.92 23.02 -7.00
CA LEU A 163 -19.54 21.94 -7.79
C LEU A 163 -19.10 20.54 -7.32
N GLU A 164 -17.83 20.37 -6.98
CA GLU A 164 -17.32 19.11 -6.42
C GLU A 164 -17.94 18.79 -5.05
N ARG A 165 -18.14 19.79 -4.18
CA ARG A 165 -18.79 19.63 -2.87
C ARG A 165 -20.27 19.33 -2.97
N GLU A 166 -20.97 19.96 -3.91
CA GLU A 166 -22.40 19.77 -4.11
C GLU A 166 -22.74 18.41 -4.73
N GLY A 167 -21.74 17.61 -5.09
CA GLY A 167 -21.92 16.25 -5.59
C GLY A 167 -22.76 16.17 -6.86
N LYS A 168 -23.00 17.30 -7.54
CA LYS A 168 -23.73 17.35 -8.80
C LYS A 168 -22.77 16.91 -9.91
N PRO A 169 -22.96 15.71 -10.49
CA PRO A 169 -22.25 15.37 -11.70
C PRO A 169 -22.77 16.27 -12.83
N PHE A 170 -21.86 16.67 -13.72
CA PHE A 170 -22.22 17.04 -15.08
C PHE A 170 -22.86 15.84 -15.80
#